data_AF-A0A7S1K2Y4-F1
#
_entry.id   AF-A0A7S1K2Y4-F1
#
_cell.length_a   1.000
_cell.length_b   1.000
_cell.length_c   1.000
_cell.angle_alpha   90.00
_cell.angle_beta   90.00
_cell.angle_gamma   90.00
#
_symmetry.space_group_name_H-M   'P 1'
#
loop_
_entity.id
_entity.type
_entity.pdbx_description
1 polymer ?
#
loop_
_entity_poly.entity_id
_entity_poly.type
_entity_poly.pdbx_seq_one_letter_code
_entity_poly.pdbx_strand_id
1 'polypeptide(L)'
;LNQLKQALNQHWAKTERRDVPKSLGFVVFDPNIGADCRQRAAGLEGISKWAAEVSCRLEWRLWRWLDPSGGVITRLRVDCSSDAGPAHPAPDGPYGEKVKQLAAEAGEVWLLLGGTPIHPSWRDKLVFSNATSLWLRIKASASGVVESIPTWLVERDGAGHIAASRSFPAVRHIDVSFRTLSLSDLPSAPSKLSRLFGGLAGLERVFFRELFSASVGCELLSYLSVPRLSEVDIAEPMSYEWPASVPAEWSFRSPPIERLVTAPLEVDPDQWSSKEGVHLFLQLVSTLRPSRVDLTAILHDDELEGEGEGEQGDDASRLLQAARAFAWECNDRVQALYTMTGGSCEQVDVEQYRLTMQLAAK
;
A
#
# COMPACT_ATOMS: atom_id res chain seq x y z
N LEU A 1 -5.38 22.00 -24.76
CA LEU A 1 -5.88 21.26 -25.95
C LEU A 1 -5.91 22.12 -27.23
N ASN A 2 -6.56 23.29 -27.23
CA ASN A 2 -6.69 24.11 -28.45
C ASN A 2 -5.35 24.49 -29.09
N GLN A 3 -4.32 24.79 -28.27
CA GLN A 3 -2.96 25.04 -28.75
C GLN A 3 -2.34 23.84 -29.46
N LEU A 4 -2.52 22.61 -28.92
CA LEU A 4 -2.05 21.38 -29.55
C LEU A 4 -2.72 21.16 -30.91
N LYS A 5 -4.05 21.36 -30.99
CA LYS A 5 -4.79 21.29 -32.26
C LYS A 5 -4.25 22.29 -33.28
N GLN A 6 -4.06 23.55 -32.87
CA GLN A 6 -3.52 24.60 -33.74
C GLN A 6 -2.12 24.24 -34.26
N ALA A 7 -1.22 23.82 -33.36
CA ALA A 7 0.14 23.43 -33.73
C ALA A 7 0.15 22.25 -34.71
N LEU A 8 -0.62 21.20 -34.44
CA LEU A 8 -0.69 20.03 -35.33
C LEU A 8 -1.35 20.36 -36.67
N ASN A 9 -2.39 21.19 -36.69
CA ASN A 9 -3.07 21.60 -37.93
C ASN A 9 -2.14 22.37 -38.87
N GLN A 10 -1.15 23.13 -38.38
CA GLN A 10 -0.16 23.80 -39.24
C GLN A 10 0.64 22.81 -40.12
N HIS A 11 0.78 21.56 -39.66
CA HIS A 11 1.48 20.51 -40.39
C HIS A 11 0.51 19.55 -41.10
N TRP A 12 -0.57 19.17 -40.43
CA TRP A 12 -1.48 18.11 -40.87
C TRP A 12 -2.51 18.56 -41.90
N ALA A 13 -2.86 19.86 -41.92
CA ALA A 13 -3.82 20.41 -42.87
C ALA A 13 -3.21 20.74 -44.24
N LYS A 14 -1.88 20.58 -44.41
CA LYS A 14 -1.21 20.77 -45.70
C LYS A 14 -1.69 19.70 -46.69
N THR A 15 -1.92 20.07 -47.94
CA THR A 15 -2.44 19.19 -49.00
C THR A 15 -1.61 17.92 -49.16
N GLU A 16 -0.29 18.04 -49.05
CA GLU A 16 0.68 16.93 -49.12
C GLU A 16 0.56 15.91 -47.98
N ARG A 17 -0.04 16.30 -46.86
CA ARG A 17 -0.15 15.50 -45.63
C ARG A 17 -1.56 14.96 -45.42
N ARG A 18 -2.49 15.24 -46.33
CA ARG A 18 -3.91 14.90 -46.21
C ARG A 18 -4.11 13.39 -46.05
N ASP A 19 -3.50 12.61 -46.93
CA ASP A 19 -3.71 11.15 -47.01
C ASP A 19 -2.68 10.34 -46.20
N VAL A 20 -1.76 11.02 -45.51
CA VAL A 20 -0.79 10.34 -44.65
C VAL A 20 -1.50 9.85 -43.38
N PRO A 21 -1.35 8.57 -43.00
CA PRO A 21 -1.83 8.05 -41.72
C PRO A 21 -1.23 8.82 -40.55
N LYS A 22 -2.07 9.32 -39.65
CA LYS A 22 -1.64 10.11 -38.49
C LYS A 22 -1.92 9.29 -37.22
N SER A 23 -1.00 9.34 -36.28
CA SER A 23 -1.19 8.75 -34.95
C SER A 23 -0.70 9.71 -33.88
N LEU A 24 -1.50 9.88 -32.82
CA LEU A 24 -1.14 10.66 -31.66
C LEU A 24 -1.18 9.76 -30.42
N GLY A 25 0.00 9.54 -29.84
CA GLY A 25 0.16 8.81 -28.59
C GLY A 25 0.10 9.75 -27.39
N PHE A 26 -0.79 9.47 -26.45
CA PHE A 26 -0.85 10.11 -25.14
C PHE A 26 -0.30 9.15 -24.10
N VAL A 27 0.76 9.59 -23.43
CA VAL A 27 1.25 8.91 -22.22
C VAL A 27 0.56 9.55 -21.03
N VAL A 28 -0.29 8.78 -20.35
CA VAL A 28 -1.08 9.28 -19.22
C VAL A 28 -0.28 9.05 -17.95
N PHE A 29 0.18 10.16 -17.38
CA PHE A 29 0.85 10.18 -16.08
C PHE A 29 -0.21 10.16 -14.98
N ASP A 30 -0.14 9.18 -14.08
CA ASP A 30 -1.02 8.98 -12.92
C ASP A 30 -2.53 9.23 -13.20
N PRO A 31 -3.17 8.43 -14.08
CA PRO A 31 -4.60 8.56 -14.32
C PRO A 31 -5.38 8.38 -13.03
N ASN A 32 -6.28 9.32 -12.76
CA ASN A 32 -7.13 9.32 -11.59
C ASN A 32 -8.60 9.15 -11.99
N ILE A 33 -9.24 8.12 -11.46
CA ILE A 33 -10.68 7.89 -11.56
C ILE A 33 -11.30 8.19 -10.21
N GLY A 34 -11.89 9.37 -10.05
CA GLY A 34 -12.59 9.79 -8.85
C GLY A 34 -13.87 10.57 -9.16
N ALA A 35 -14.40 11.25 -8.15
CA ALA A 35 -15.63 12.04 -8.24
C ALA A 35 -15.61 13.09 -9.37
N ASP A 36 -14.45 13.61 -9.76
CA ASP A 36 -14.27 14.67 -10.76
C ASP A 36 -14.16 14.18 -12.22
N CYS A 37 -14.25 12.87 -12.47
CA CYS A 37 -13.92 12.26 -13.77
C CYS A 37 -14.71 12.84 -14.96
N ARG A 38 -15.93 13.38 -14.74
CA ARG A 38 -16.79 13.90 -15.82
C ARG A 38 -16.28 15.20 -16.45
N GLN A 39 -15.71 16.11 -15.66
CA GLN A 39 -15.15 17.36 -16.20
C GLN A 39 -13.98 17.07 -17.17
N ARG A 40 -13.18 16.03 -16.86
CA ARG A 40 -12.06 15.61 -17.72
C ARG A 40 -12.53 14.89 -18.98
N ALA A 41 -13.61 14.11 -18.89
CA ALA A 41 -14.19 13.37 -20.02
C ALA A 41 -14.65 14.28 -21.18
N ALA A 42 -15.24 15.45 -20.87
CA ALA A 42 -15.67 16.41 -21.89
C ALA A 42 -14.51 16.92 -22.76
N GLY A 43 -13.32 17.11 -22.15
CA GLY A 43 -12.11 17.48 -22.88
C GLY A 43 -11.67 16.42 -23.89
N LEU A 44 -11.78 15.14 -23.51
CA LEU A 44 -11.37 13.98 -24.30
C LEU A 44 -12.28 13.69 -25.49
N GLU A 45 -13.58 13.90 -25.34
CA GLU A 45 -14.53 13.80 -26.45
C GLU A 45 -14.20 14.83 -27.55
N GLY A 46 -13.85 16.04 -27.14
CA GLY A 46 -13.37 17.09 -28.04
C GLY A 46 -12.06 16.74 -28.76
N ILE A 47 -11.17 15.93 -28.15
CA ILE A 47 -9.97 15.39 -28.82
C ILE A 47 -10.36 14.32 -29.83
N SER A 48 -11.21 13.39 -29.42
CA SER A 48 -11.61 12.24 -30.24
C SER A 48 -12.32 12.68 -31.51
N LYS A 49 -13.23 13.66 -31.41
CA LYS A 49 -13.91 14.25 -32.57
C LYS A 49 -12.93 14.90 -33.54
N TRP A 50 -12.02 15.74 -33.04
CA TRP A 50 -11.01 16.38 -33.88
C TRP A 50 -10.06 15.36 -34.53
N ALA A 51 -9.64 14.33 -33.79
CA ALA A 51 -8.78 13.28 -34.32
C ALA A 51 -9.47 12.53 -35.48
N ALA A 52 -10.77 12.23 -35.36
CA ALA A 52 -11.56 11.65 -36.44
C ALA A 52 -11.62 12.57 -37.68
N GLU A 53 -11.83 13.87 -37.50
CA GLU A 53 -11.86 14.86 -38.59
C GLU A 53 -10.56 14.90 -39.40
N VAL A 54 -9.41 14.67 -38.77
CA VAL A 54 -8.09 14.66 -39.42
C VAL A 54 -7.56 13.26 -39.73
N SER A 55 -8.40 12.22 -39.58
CA SER A 55 -8.01 10.81 -39.76
C SER A 55 -6.79 10.40 -38.93
N CYS A 56 -6.75 10.86 -37.68
CA CYS A 56 -5.70 10.56 -36.71
C CYS A 56 -6.15 9.47 -35.74
N ARG A 57 -5.33 8.43 -35.60
CA ARG A 57 -5.50 7.39 -34.59
C ARG A 57 -5.00 7.89 -33.25
N LEU A 58 -5.85 7.86 -32.24
CA LEU A 58 -5.44 8.15 -30.87
C LEU A 58 -5.00 6.86 -30.16
N GLU A 59 -3.82 6.88 -29.57
CA GLU A 59 -3.35 5.83 -28.69
C GLU A 59 -3.15 6.40 -27.30
N TRP A 60 -3.66 5.72 -26.28
CA TRP A 60 -3.37 6.07 -24.89
C TRP A 60 -2.65 4.91 -24.26
N ARG A 61 -1.59 5.24 -23.54
CA ARG A 61 -0.74 4.28 -22.83
C ARG A 61 -0.48 4.85 -21.43
N LEU A 62 -0.44 3.98 -20.43
CA LEU A 62 -0.02 4.38 -19.10
C LEU A 62 1.45 4.75 -19.11
N TRP A 63 1.82 5.75 -18.30
CA TRP A 63 3.22 6.00 -17.99
C TRP A 63 3.83 4.74 -17.36
N ARG A 64 5.05 4.44 -17.78
CA ARG A 64 5.82 3.27 -17.37
C ARG A 64 6.84 3.70 -16.33
N TRP A 65 6.64 3.26 -15.11
CA TRP A 65 7.58 3.44 -14.02
C TRP A 65 8.57 2.29 -13.98
N LEU A 66 9.79 2.57 -13.55
CA LEU A 66 10.75 1.54 -13.20
C LEU A 66 10.49 1.14 -11.74
N ASP A 67 10.19 -0.13 -11.52
CA ASP A 67 10.22 -0.76 -10.20
C ASP A 67 11.70 -0.79 -9.73
N PRO A 68 11.98 -0.61 -8.42
CA PRO A 68 13.29 -0.94 -7.83
C PRO A 68 13.94 -2.24 -8.33
N SER A 69 13.15 -3.26 -8.68
CA SER A 69 13.64 -4.52 -9.25
C SER A 69 14.12 -4.43 -10.72
N GLY A 70 14.00 -3.25 -11.36
CA GLY A 70 14.22 -3.03 -12.79
C GLY A 70 13.03 -3.42 -13.67
N GLY A 71 11.92 -3.87 -13.06
CA GLY A 71 10.66 -4.14 -13.75
C GLY A 71 9.99 -2.87 -14.27
N VAL A 72 9.05 -3.01 -15.21
CA VAL A 72 8.22 -1.90 -15.69
C VAL A 72 6.82 -2.05 -15.13
N ILE A 73 6.38 -1.06 -14.35
CA ILE A 73 5.02 -1.03 -13.78
C ILE A 73 4.22 0.14 -14.34
N THR A 74 2.92 -0.09 -14.49
CA THR A 74 1.93 0.90 -14.91
C THR A 74 0.95 1.12 -13.78
N ARG A 75 0.62 2.37 -13.46
CA ARG A 75 -0.19 2.74 -12.30
C ARG A 75 -1.52 3.35 -12.72
N LEU A 76 -2.59 2.99 -12.00
CA LEU A 76 -3.88 3.67 -12.07
C LEU A 76 -4.39 4.01 -10.67
N ARG A 77 -4.94 5.21 -10.49
CA ARG A 77 -5.53 5.66 -9.22
C ARG A 77 -7.06 5.63 -9.29
N VAL A 78 -7.65 5.06 -8.25
CA VAL A 78 -9.08 5.02 -7.96
C VAL A 78 -9.30 5.83 -6.69
N ASP A 79 -9.91 7.00 -6.82
CA ASP A 79 -10.04 7.96 -5.73
C ASP A 79 -11.47 8.04 -5.21
N CYS A 80 -11.72 7.32 -4.12
CA CYS A 80 -12.92 7.40 -3.30
C CYS A 80 -12.68 8.23 -2.02
N SER A 81 -11.64 9.08 -1.97
CA SER A 81 -11.27 9.85 -0.76
C SER A 81 -11.81 11.28 -0.74
N SER A 82 -12.47 11.73 -1.80
CA SER A 82 -12.98 13.10 -1.94
C SER A 82 -14.47 13.20 -1.63
N ASP A 83 -14.86 14.24 -0.90
CA ASP A 83 -16.26 14.61 -0.64
C ASP A 83 -16.82 15.63 -1.65
N ALA A 84 -16.30 15.65 -2.87
CA ALA A 84 -16.64 16.63 -3.91
C ALA A 84 -18.07 16.53 -4.48
N GLY A 85 -19.00 15.88 -3.76
CA GLY A 85 -20.39 15.70 -4.15
C GLY A 85 -20.69 14.32 -4.74
N PRO A 86 -21.85 14.15 -5.39
CA PRO A 86 -22.32 12.83 -5.82
C PRO A 86 -21.41 12.21 -6.88
N ALA A 87 -21.14 10.91 -6.75
CA ALA A 87 -20.32 10.19 -7.71
C ALA A 87 -20.93 10.18 -9.10
N HIS A 88 -20.12 10.53 -10.10
CA HIS A 88 -20.55 10.54 -11.48
C HIS A 88 -20.52 9.13 -12.13
N PRO A 89 -21.51 8.83 -12.99
CA PRO A 89 -21.52 7.57 -13.71
C PRO A 89 -20.32 7.46 -14.63
N ALA A 90 -19.87 6.22 -14.85
CA ALA A 90 -18.88 5.90 -15.84
C ALA A 90 -19.31 6.39 -17.23
N PRO A 91 -18.40 6.99 -18.00
CA PRO A 91 -18.69 7.43 -19.35
C PRO A 91 -18.87 6.23 -20.27
N ASP A 92 -19.83 6.34 -21.18
CA ASP A 92 -20.08 5.35 -22.20
C ASP A 92 -19.24 5.60 -23.46
N GLY A 93 -19.30 4.64 -24.39
CA GLY A 93 -18.63 4.74 -25.68
C GLY A 93 -17.10 4.65 -25.59
N PRO A 94 -16.38 5.25 -26.55
CA PRO A 94 -14.93 5.06 -26.71
C PRO A 94 -14.09 5.43 -25.48
N TYR A 95 -14.51 6.41 -24.70
CA TYR A 95 -13.77 6.80 -23.50
C TYR A 95 -13.91 5.76 -22.39
N GLY A 96 -15.12 5.24 -22.17
CA GLY A 96 -15.35 4.14 -21.24
C GLY A 96 -14.55 2.89 -21.60
N GLU A 97 -14.50 2.54 -22.89
CA GLU A 97 -13.68 1.42 -23.37
C GLU A 97 -12.18 1.68 -23.18
N LYS A 98 -11.74 2.93 -23.31
CA LYS A 98 -10.33 3.27 -23.07
C LYS A 98 -9.96 3.18 -21.60
N VAL A 99 -10.82 3.62 -20.68
CA VAL A 99 -10.58 3.42 -19.24
C VAL A 99 -10.56 1.93 -18.91
N LYS A 100 -11.46 1.14 -19.49
CA LYS A 100 -11.47 -0.31 -19.33
C LYS A 100 -10.15 -0.96 -19.79
N GLN A 101 -9.63 -0.54 -20.95
CA GLN A 101 -8.32 -0.99 -21.42
C GLN A 101 -7.20 -0.60 -20.44
N LEU A 102 -7.16 0.67 -19.99
CA LEU A 102 -6.12 1.14 -19.06
C LEU A 102 -6.19 0.42 -17.70
N ALA A 103 -7.39 0.13 -17.20
CA ALA A 103 -7.57 -0.66 -15.97
C ALA A 103 -7.03 -2.08 -16.13
N ALA A 104 -7.31 -2.73 -17.27
CA ALA A 104 -6.76 -4.05 -17.56
C ALA A 104 -5.23 -4.05 -17.75
N GLU A 105 -4.64 -2.95 -18.24
CA GLU A 105 -3.19 -2.78 -18.43
C GLU A 105 -2.42 -2.35 -17.17
N ALA A 106 -3.11 -1.92 -16.11
CA ALA A 106 -2.46 -1.47 -14.88
C ALA A 106 -1.81 -2.64 -14.13
N GLY A 107 -0.51 -2.51 -13.83
CA GLY A 107 0.22 -3.44 -12.95
C GLY A 107 0.08 -3.08 -11.47
N GLU A 108 -0.24 -1.81 -11.17
CA GLU A 108 -0.42 -1.29 -9.82
C GLU A 108 -1.67 -0.41 -9.73
N VAL A 109 -2.42 -0.55 -8.65
CA VAL A 109 -3.61 0.25 -8.37
C VAL A 109 -3.47 1.02 -7.07
N TRP A 110 -3.76 2.31 -7.09
CA TRP A 110 -3.84 3.15 -5.90
C TRP A 110 -5.30 3.40 -5.54
N LEU A 111 -5.76 2.80 -4.45
CA LEU A 111 -7.10 2.98 -3.92
C LEU A 111 -7.07 3.95 -2.75
N LEU A 112 -7.66 5.13 -2.95
CA LEU A 112 -7.81 6.14 -1.91
C LEU A 112 -9.22 6.05 -1.33
N LEU A 113 -9.36 5.93 -0.02
CA LEU A 113 -10.65 5.79 0.68
C LEU A 113 -10.89 6.93 1.66
N GLY A 114 -12.16 7.14 2.01
CA GLY A 114 -12.58 8.08 3.06
C GLY A 114 -13.63 9.12 2.66
N GLY A 115 -14.08 9.15 1.41
CA GLY A 115 -15.08 10.09 0.92
C GLY A 115 -16.19 9.41 0.11
N THR A 116 -16.55 9.98 -1.04
CA THR A 116 -17.69 9.48 -1.82
C THR A 116 -17.34 8.21 -2.62
N PRO A 117 -18.12 7.11 -2.51
CA PRO A 117 -17.88 5.90 -3.29
C PRO A 117 -18.13 6.12 -4.77
N ILE A 118 -17.27 5.56 -5.62
CA ILE A 118 -17.42 5.63 -7.09
C ILE A 118 -18.71 4.96 -7.56
N HIS A 119 -19.37 5.59 -8.54
CA HIS A 119 -20.67 5.18 -9.05
C HIS A 119 -20.68 3.71 -9.55
N PRO A 120 -21.77 2.94 -9.34
CA PRO A 120 -21.84 1.52 -9.70
C PRO A 120 -21.57 1.19 -11.17
N SER A 121 -21.83 2.10 -12.11
CA SER A 121 -21.58 1.87 -13.54
C SER A 121 -20.08 1.72 -13.91
N TRP A 122 -19.17 1.98 -12.98
CA TRP A 122 -17.74 1.70 -13.13
C TRP A 122 -17.38 0.22 -12.97
N ARG A 123 -18.29 -0.60 -12.40
CA ARG A 123 -18.11 -2.02 -12.09
C ARG A 123 -17.49 -2.84 -13.22
N ASP A 124 -17.96 -2.67 -14.45
CA ASP A 124 -17.50 -3.46 -15.62
C ASP A 124 -16.33 -2.82 -16.37
N LYS A 125 -15.90 -1.62 -15.94
CA LYS A 125 -14.76 -0.88 -16.52
C LYS A 125 -13.52 -0.95 -15.63
N LEU A 126 -13.68 -1.02 -14.31
CA LEU A 126 -12.57 -1.06 -13.36
C LEU A 126 -12.31 -2.49 -12.89
N VAL A 127 -11.88 -3.34 -13.83
CA VAL A 127 -11.39 -4.69 -13.56
C VAL A 127 -9.89 -4.72 -13.83
N PHE A 128 -9.10 -4.96 -12.80
CA PHE A 128 -7.65 -4.84 -12.83
C PHE A 128 -6.99 -6.23 -12.93
N SER A 129 -7.21 -6.89 -14.06
CA SER A 129 -6.79 -8.29 -14.26
C SER A 129 -5.28 -8.51 -14.19
N ASN A 130 -4.48 -7.49 -14.51
CA ASN A 130 -3.02 -7.59 -14.50
C ASN A 130 -2.37 -6.91 -13.29
N ALA A 131 -3.16 -6.32 -12.39
CA ALA A 131 -2.61 -5.63 -11.23
C ALA A 131 -2.11 -6.66 -10.21
N THR A 132 -0.82 -6.63 -9.93
CA THR A 132 -0.18 -7.49 -8.92
C THR A 132 -0.02 -6.77 -7.58
N SER A 133 -0.07 -5.44 -7.59
CA SER A 133 0.14 -4.59 -6.42
C SER A 133 -1.05 -3.65 -6.19
N LEU A 134 -1.52 -3.59 -4.95
CA LEU A 134 -2.58 -2.67 -4.51
C LEU A 134 -2.04 -1.76 -3.41
N TRP A 135 -2.16 -0.45 -3.59
CA TRP A 135 -1.83 0.54 -2.58
C TRP A 135 -3.12 1.10 -2.00
N LEU A 136 -3.33 0.94 -0.71
CA LEU A 136 -4.51 1.35 0.00
C LEU A 136 -4.18 2.49 0.95
N ARG A 137 -4.78 3.66 0.72
CA ARG A 137 -4.60 4.83 1.59
C ARG A 137 -5.94 5.35 2.07
N ILE A 138 -6.04 5.58 3.38
CA ILE A 138 -7.22 6.17 4.01
C ILE A 138 -6.95 7.62 4.35
N LYS A 139 -7.91 8.51 4.08
CA LYS A 139 -7.83 9.95 4.37
C LYS A 139 -8.93 10.50 5.29
N ALA A 140 -9.73 9.64 5.92
CA ALA A 140 -10.87 10.07 6.73
C ALA A 140 -11.06 9.24 8.01
N SER A 141 -12.12 9.55 8.77
CA SER A 141 -12.59 8.75 9.90
C SER A 141 -13.16 7.40 9.45
N ALA A 142 -13.28 6.44 10.37
CA ALA A 142 -13.61 5.06 10.02
C ALA A 142 -14.98 4.85 9.37
N SER A 143 -16.02 5.57 9.82
CA SER A 143 -17.34 5.47 9.21
C SER A 143 -17.29 5.89 7.73
N GLY A 144 -16.59 6.98 7.44
CA GLY A 144 -16.34 7.45 6.08
C GLY A 144 -15.60 6.44 5.22
N VAL A 145 -14.67 5.67 5.79
CA VAL A 145 -13.92 4.64 5.06
C VAL A 145 -14.84 3.52 4.59
N VAL A 146 -15.65 2.93 5.46
CA VAL A 146 -16.54 1.83 5.08
C VAL A 146 -17.54 2.28 4.01
N GLU A 147 -18.09 3.48 4.18
CA GLU A 147 -19.06 4.04 3.24
C GLU A 147 -18.43 4.34 1.87
N SER A 148 -17.17 4.79 1.84
CA SER A 148 -16.42 5.10 0.62
C SER A 148 -16.07 3.89 -0.24
N ILE A 149 -16.11 2.67 0.31
CA ILE A 149 -15.84 1.45 -0.45
C ILE A 149 -17.06 1.12 -1.34
N PRO A 150 -16.91 1.12 -2.67
CA PRO A 150 -18.01 0.74 -3.56
C PRO A 150 -18.39 -0.73 -3.39
N THR A 151 -19.68 -1.06 -3.43
CA THR A 151 -20.16 -2.44 -3.26
C THR A 151 -19.60 -3.39 -4.31
N TRP A 152 -19.44 -2.92 -5.55
CA TRP A 152 -18.88 -3.70 -6.64
C TRP A 152 -17.40 -4.04 -6.47
N LEU A 153 -16.67 -3.28 -5.63
CA LEU A 153 -15.25 -3.51 -5.38
C LEU A 153 -15.01 -4.72 -4.48
N VAL A 154 -15.98 -5.03 -3.62
CA VAL A 154 -15.94 -6.17 -2.68
C VAL A 154 -16.67 -7.41 -3.21
N GLU A 155 -17.22 -7.34 -4.43
CA GLU A 155 -17.79 -8.49 -5.10
C GLU A 155 -16.71 -9.54 -5.42
N ARG A 156 -17.11 -10.81 -5.34
CA ARG A 156 -16.24 -11.96 -5.60
C ARG A 156 -16.64 -12.66 -6.89
N ASP A 157 -15.67 -13.29 -7.52
CA ASP A 157 -15.91 -14.18 -8.65
C ASP A 157 -16.02 -15.63 -8.15
N GLY A 158 -17.22 -16.21 -8.22
CA GLY A 158 -17.54 -17.54 -7.71
C GLY A 158 -18.31 -17.57 -6.39
N ALA A 159 -18.65 -18.79 -5.95
CA ALA A 159 -19.40 -19.03 -4.72
C ALA A 159 -18.47 -19.31 -3.52
N GLY A 160 -18.78 -18.71 -2.36
CA GLY A 160 -18.11 -18.99 -1.09
C GLY A 160 -17.16 -17.88 -0.62
N HIS A 161 -16.82 -17.92 0.67
CA HIS A 161 -15.95 -16.95 1.36
C HIS A 161 -14.50 -16.84 0.84
N ILE A 162 -14.03 -17.83 0.07
CA ILE A 162 -12.67 -17.90 -0.48
C ILE A 162 -12.60 -17.41 -1.94
N ALA A 163 -13.75 -17.02 -2.50
CA ALA A 163 -13.83 -16.55 -3.88
C ALA A 163 -12.98 -15.28 -4.05
N ALA A 164 -12.18 -15.23 -5.12
CA ALA A 164 -11.27 -14.12 -5.36
C ALA A 164 -12.03 -12.82 -5.67
N SER A 165 -11.43 -11.67 -5.38
CA SER A 165 -11.96 -10.37 -5.79
C SER A 165 -12.14 -10.34 -7.30
N ARG A 166 -13.34 -9.95 -7.76
CA ARG A 166 -13.60 -9.71 -9.18
C ARG A 166 -12.75 -8.56 -9.73
N SER A 167 -12.49 -7.55 -8.91
CA SER A 167 -11.78 -6.33 -9.32
C SER A 167 -10.27 -6.49 -9.26
N PHE A 168 -9.77 -7.34 -8.35
CA PHE A 168 -8.35 -7.54 -8.06
C PHE A 168 -7.94 -9.02 -8.07
N PRO A 169 -8.14 -9.76 -9.17
CA PRO A 169 -7.94 -11.20 -9.19
C PRO A 169 -6.46 -11.63 -9.09
N ALA A 170 -5.52 -10.78 -9.49
CA ALA A 170 -4.09 -11.10 -9.59
C ALA A 170 -3.22 -10.43 -8.52
N VAL A 171 -3.82 -9.70 -7.56
CA VAL A 171 -3.07 -8.98 -6.52
C VAL A 171 -2.38 -9.96 -5.58
N ARG A 172 -1.06 -9.79 -5.44
CA ARG A 172 -0.18 -10.57 -4.56
C ARG A 172 0.51 -9.72 -3.50
N HIS A 173 0.58 -8.42 -3.71
CA HIS A 173 1.17 -7.47 -2.78
C HIS A 173 0.15 -6.38 -2.44
N ILE A 174 0.00 -6.08 -1.15
CA ILE A 174 -0.75 -4.91 -0.69
C ILE A 174 0.13 -4.02 0.16
N ASP A 175 0.04 -2.72 -0.13
CA ASP A 175 0.62 -1.65 0.66
C ASP A 175 -0.49 -0.89 1.36
N VAL A 176 -0.38 -0.65 2.66
CA VAL A 176 -1.45 -0.06 3.47
C VAL A 176 -0.91 1.11 4.27
N SER A 177 -1.50 2.30 4.09
CA SER A 177 -1.16 3.53 4.80
C SER A 177 -2.39 4.14 5.50
N PHE A 178 -2.45 3.99 6.84
CA PHE A 178 -3.57 4.39 7.71
C PHE A 178 -3.10 5.31 8.85
N ARG A 179 -3.01 6.61 8.56
CA ARG A 179 -2.51 7.58 9.55
C ARG A 179 -3.51 7.96 10.65
N THR A 180 -4.81 7.86 10.38
CA THR A 180 -5.82 8.55 11.20
C THR A 180 -6.78 7.62 11.93
N LEU A 181 -6.69 6.31 11.72
CA LEU A 181 -7.62 5.35 12.33
C LEU A 181 -6.98 4.65 13.50
N SER A 182 -7.59 4.78 14.68
CA SER A 182 -7.26 3.96 15.85
C SER A 182 -7.85 2.55 15.71
N LEU A 183 -7.48 1.64 16.61
CA LEU A 183 -8.07 0.31 16.66
C LEU A 183 -9.59 0.36 16.87
N SER A 184 -10.09 1.25 17.74
CA SER A 184 -11.52 1.39 18.01
C SER A 184 -12.34 1.92 16.83
N ASP A 185 -11.66 2.57 15.88
CA ASP A 185 -12.28 3.05 14.66
C ASP A 185 -12.49 1.90 13.66
N LEU A 186 -11.68 0.83 13.71
CA LEU A 186 -11.79 -0.24 12.72
C LEU A 186 -13.14 -0.99 12.79
N PRO A 187 -13.80 -1.20 11.64
CA PRO A 187 -15.10 -1.83 11.59
C PRO A 187 -15.00 -3.34 11.78
N SER A 188 -15.64 -3.87 12.83
CA SER A 188 -15.71 -5.31 13.06
C SER A 188 -16.17 -6.10 11.83
N ALA A 189 -15.55 -7.25 11.59
CA ALA A 189 -15.97 -8.15 10.53
C ALA A 189 -17.36 -8.76 10.86
N PRO A 190 -18.26 -8.92 9.88
CA PRO A 190 -18.08 -8.60 8.46
C PRO A 190 -18.37 -7.13 8.12
N SER A 191 -17.41 -6.44 7.50
CA SER A 191 -17.56 -5.08 6.99
C SER A 191 -17.13 -5.01 5.52
N LYS A 192 -17.38 -3.89 4.82
CA LYS A 192 -16.86 -3.73 3.45
C LYS A 192 -15.32 -3.74 3.43
N LEU A 193 -14.68 -3.19 4.46
CA LEU A 193 -13.22 -3.22 4.61
C LEU A 193 -12.74 -4.65 4.78
N SER A 194 -13.33 -5.42 5.70
CA SER A 194 -12.91 -6.82 5.89
C SER A 194 -13.19 -7.68 4.66
N ARG A 195 -14.27 -7.41 3.93
CA ARG A 195 -14.56 -8.07 2.63
C ARG A 195 -13.61 -7.66 1.51
N LEU A 196 -13.07 -6.43 1.53
CA LEU A 196 -12.05 -6.00 0.57
C LEU A 196 -10.74 -6.77 0.81
N PHE A 197 -10.26 -6.81 2.06
CA PHE A 197 -9.04 -7.52 2.46
C PHE A 197 -9.15 -9.02 2.25
N GLY A 198 -10.23 -9.65 2.72
CA GLY A 198 -10.49 -11.06 2.46
C GLY A 198 -10.70 -11.37 0.97
N GLY A 199 -10.83 -10.34 0.12
CA GLY A 199 -10.91 -10.35 -1.35
C GLY A 199 -9.67 -10.88 -2.04
N LEU A 200 -8.54 -10.64 -1.40
CA LEU A 200 -7.24 -10.78 -2.00
C LEU A 200 -6.74 -12.22 -1.80
N ALA A 201 -7.43 -13.17 -2.45
CA ALA A 201 -7.20 -14.60 -2.24
C ALA A 201 -5.78 -15.08 -2.62
N GLY A 202 -5.09 -14.35 -3.50
CA GLY A 202 -3.71 -14.62 -3.91
C GLY A 202 -2.66 -13.78 -3.20
N LEU A 203 -3.02 -13.08 -2.11
CA LEU A 203 -2.09 -12.20 -1.40
C LEU A 203 -0.95 -12.99 -0.75
N GLU A 204 0.29 -12.60 -1.08
CA GLU A 204 1.52 -13.20 -0.57
C GLU A 204 2.27 -12.25 0.36
N ARG A 205 2.18 -10.93 0.13
CA ARG A 205 2.92 -9.91 0.87
C ARG A 205 2.04 -8.76 1.32
N VAL A 206 2.27 -8.29 2.54
CA VAL A 206 1.61 -7.12 3.11
C VAL A 206 2.68 -6.16 3.59
N PHE A 207 2.59 -4.89 3.20
CA PHE A 207 3.41 -3.83 3.77
C PHE A 207 2.51 -2.81 4.46
N PHE A 208 2.72 -2.65 5.76
CA PHE A 208 2.13 -1.60 6.56
C PHE A 208 3.08 -0.41 6.68
N ARG A 209 2.68 0.73 6.12
CA ARG A 209 3.37 2.02 6.27
C ARG A 209 2.50 2.99 7.04
N GLU A 210 3.11 3.93 7.75
CA GLU A 210 2.40 5.07 8.34
C GLU A 210 1.15 4.67 9.15
N LEU A 211 1.19 3.52 9.81
CA LEU A 211 0.06 3.06 10.63
C LEU A 211 -0.05 3.94 11.87
N PHE A 212 -1.28 4.22 12.29
CA PHE A 212 -1.51 4.85 13.59
C PHE A 212 -0.93 4.01 14.73
N SER A 213 -1.19 2.70 14.77
CA SER A 213 -0.65 1.78 15.78
C SER A 213 -0.39 0.38 15.19
N ALA A 214 0.49 -0.42 15.82
CA ALA A 214 0.71 -1.81 15.40
C ALA A 214 -0.54 -2.69 15.58
N SER A 215 -1.40 -2.36 16.55
CA SER A 215 -2.67 -3.06 16.81
C SER A 215 -3.66 -2.95 15.65
N VAL A 216 -3.67 -1.82 14.92
CA VAL A 216 -4.42 -1.67 13.66
C VAL A 216 -3.93 -2.67 12.61
N GLY A 217 -2.61 -2.87 12.49
CA GLY A 217 -2.03 -3.88 11.60
C GLY A 217 -2.51 -5.30 11.92
N CYS A 218 -2.52 -5.69 13.19
CA CYS A 218 -3.06 -6.98 13.64
C CYS A 218 -4.52 -7.19 13.22
N GLU A 219 -5.37 -6.20 13.45
CA GLU A 219 -6.79 -6.29 13.11
C GLU A 219 -6.99 -6.44 11.59
N LEU A 220 -6.21 -5.72 10.77
CA LEU A 220 -6.29 -5.83 9.31
C LEU A 220 -5.77 -7.17 8.79
N LEU A 221 -4.70 -7.72 9.37
CA LEU A 221 -4.25 -9.07 9.07
C LEU A 221 -5.34 -10.11 9.39
N SER A 222 -6.12 -9.88 10.44
CA SER A 222 -7.25 -10.75 10.80
C SER A 222 -8.41 -10.73 9.78
N TYR A 223 -8.44 -9.73 8.88
CA TYR A 223 -9.43 -9.67 7.78
C TYR A 223 -9.02 -10.48 6.55
N LEU A 224 -7.75 -10.89 6.46
CA LEU A 224 -7.26 -11.66 5.35
C LEU A 224 -7.81 -13.09 5.41
N SER A 225 -8.02 -13.69 4.24
CA SER A 225 -8.55 -15.05 4.11
C SER A 225 -7.61 -15.94 3.29
N VAL A 226 -6.32 -15.61 3.27
CA VAL A 226 -5.29 -16.38 2.58
C VAL A 226 -4.77 -17.53 3.44
N PRO A 227 -4.31 -18.64 2.86
CA PRO A 227 -3.81 -19.77 3.64
C PRO A 227 -2.48 -19.47 4.35
N ARG A 228 -1.68 -18.54 3.81
CA ARG A 228 -0.37 -18.14 4.35
C ARG A 228 0.08 -16.83 3.69
N LEU A 229 0.76 -15.99 4.46
CA LEU A 229 1.54 -14.86 3.95
C LEU A 229 3.03 -15.25 3.92
N SER A 230 3.69 -14.93 2.82
CA SER A 230 5.14 -15.13 2.68
C SER A 230 5.91 -14.09 3.48
N GLU A 231 5.44 -12.85 3.47
CA GLU A 231 6.14 -11.72 4.09
C GLU A 231 5.14 -10.67 4.59
N VAL A 232 5.39 -10.16 5.79
CA VAL A 232 4.72 -8.96 6.30
C VAL A 232 5.81 -7.97 6.68
N ASP A 233 5.80 -6.82 6.04
CA ASP A 233 6.66 -5.69 6.37
C ASP A 233 5.86 -4.69 7.22
N ILE A 234 6.48 -4.16 8.26
CA ILE A 234 5.87 -3.13 9.09
C ILE A 234 6.88 -2.02 9.42
N ALA A 235 6.51 -0.78 9.06
CA ALA A 235 7.21 0.43 9.48
C ALA A 235 6.88 0.75 10.94
N GLU A 236 7.69 1.59 11.60
CA GLU A 236 7.39 2.03 12.96
C GLU A 236 6.04 2.79 12.96
N PRO A 237 5.07 2.38 13.79
CA PRO A 237 3.78 3.07 13.84
C PRO A 237 3.92 4.42 14.53
N MET A 238 2.96 5.33 14.28
CA MET A 238 2.96 6.66 14.87
C MET A 238 2.58 6.69 16.37
N SER A 239 2.02 5.60 16.88
CA SER A 239 1.62 5.43 18.27
C SER A 239 1.99 4.03 18.75
N TYR A 240 2.52 3.97 19.97
CA TYR A 240 2.81 2.72 20.67
C TYR A 240 1.59 2.15 21.43
N GLU A 241 0.39 2.66 21.13
CA GLU A 241 -0.84 2.17 21.73
C GLU A 241 -1.08 0.68 21.44
N TRP A 242 -1.17 -0.07 22.52
CA TRP A 242 -1.49 -1.49 22.50
C TRP A 242 -2.66 -1.78 23.46
N PRO A 243 -3.66 -2.58 23.05
CA PRO A 243 -4.80 -2.87 23.91
C PRO A 243 -4.37 -3.62 25.17
N ALA A 244 -4.96 -3.25 26.31
CA ALA A 244 -4.67 -3.90 27.60
C ALA A 244 -4.96 -5.41 27.58
N SER A 245 -5.93 -5.84 26.78
CA SER A 245 -6.21 -7.24 26.48
C SER A 245 -6.05 -7.49 24.99
N VAL A 246 -5.07 -8.32 24.62
CA VAL A 246 -4.86 -8.76 23.23
C VAL A 246 -6.07 -9.61 22.80
N PRO A 247 -6.79 -9.22 21.73
CA PRO A 247 -7.84 -10.05 21.16
C PRO A 247 -7.29 -11.43 20.78
N ALA A 248 -7.82 -12.48 21.40
CA ALA A 248 -7.39 -13.85 21.11
C ALA A 248 -7.58 -14.17 19.61
N GLU A 249 -8.61 -13.59 19.01
CA GLU A 249 -8.97 -13.70 17.60
C GLU A 249 -7.84 -13.32 16.65
N TRP A 250 -6.94 -12.40 17.01
CA TRP A 250 -5.85 -12.01 16.10
C TRP A 250 -4.94 -13.19 15.78
N SER A 251 -4.61 -14.00 16.78
CA SER A 251 -3.76 -15.19 16.57
C SER A 251 -4.45 -16.29 15.77
N PHE A 252 -5.79 -16.39 15.86
CA PHE A 252 -6.56 -17.47 15.21
C PHE A 252 -7.10 -17.08 13.82
N ARG A 253 -7.35 -15.80 13.59
CA ARG A 253 -7.93 -15.29 12.33
C ARG A 253 -6.87 -14.78 11.36
N SER A 254 -5.73 -14.32 11.87
CA SER A 254 -4.64 -13.91 10.98
C SER A 254 -4.08 -15.14 10.26
N PRO A 255 -3.77 -15.02 8.96
CA PRO A 255 -3.12 -16.09 8.24
C PRO A 255 -1.74 -16.37 8.85
N PRO A 256 -1.25 -17.62 8.82
CA PRO A 256 0.12 -17.93 9.17
C PRO A 256 1.09 -17.04 8.37
N ILE A 257 2.07 -16.45 9.08
CA ILE A 257 3.07 -15.57 8.48
C ILE A 257 4.41 -16.33 8.44
N GLU A 258 4.99 -16.46 7.26
CA GLU A 258 6.30 -17.09 7.12
C GLU A 258 7.41 -16.17 7.62
N ARG A 259 7.37 -14.88 7.27
CA ARG A 259 8.38 -13.90 7.64
C ARG A 259 7.75 -12.56 8.04
N LEU A 260 8.11 -12.04 9.21
CA LEU A 260 7.77 -10.68 9.65
C LEU A 260 9.04 -9.84 9.66
N VAL A 261 9.01 -8.67 9.01
CA VAL A 261 10.19 -7.85 8.76
C VAL A 261 9.89 -6.40 9.15
N THR A 262 10.86 -5.70 9.73
CA THR A 262 10.81 -4.24 9.85
C THR A 262 11.05 -3.60 8.49
N ALA A 263 10.33 -2.53 8.14
CA ALA A 263 10.48 -1.87 6.85
C ALA A 263 11.95 -1.60 6.45
N PRO A 264 12.34 -1.84 5.18
CA PRO A 264 13.73 -1.68 4.74
C PRO A 264 14.18 -0.20 4.79
N LEU A 265 15.41 0.01 5.26
CA LEU A 265 16.03 1.31 5.52
C LEU A 265 16.08 2.26 4.31
N GLU A 266 16.12 1.73 3.09
CA GLU A 266 16.30 2.51 1.87
C GLU A 266 15.01 3.19 1.37
N VAL A 267 13.86 2.81 1.92
CA VAL A 267 12.55 3.13 1.32
C VAL A 267 11.70 4.06 2.19
N ASP A 268 11.98 4.18 3.50
CA ASP A 268 11.04 4.81 4.44
C ASP A 268 11.72 5.70 5.51
N PRO A 269 11.23 6.93 5.76
CA PRO A 269 11.58 7.72 6.95
C PRO A 269 11.07 7.08 8.27
N ASP A 270 10.12 6.15 8.22
CA ASP A 270 9.48 5.55 9.40
C ASP A 270 10.26 4.32 9.92
N GLN A 271 11.58 4.50 10.15
CA GLN A 271 12.46 3.45 10.68
C GLN A 271 12.26 3.28 12.18
N TRP A 272 12.32 2.03 12.65
CA TRP A 272 12.26 1.69 14.08
C TRP A 272 13.43 2.34 14.81
N SER A 273 13.15 3.41 15.54
CA SER A 273 14.14 4.35 16.04
C SER A 273 14.25 4.42 17.56
N SER A 274 13.30 3.79 18.26
CA SER A 274 13.22 3.81 19.72
C SER A 274 13.22 2.40 20.34
N LYS A 275 13.65 2.30 21.60
CA LYS A 275 13.51 1.05 22.39
C LYS A 275 12.05 0.66 22.56
N GLU A 276 11.17 1.65 22.76
CA GLU A 276 9.73 1.43 22.92
C GLU A 276 9.11 0.84 21.64
N GLY A 277 9.50 1.36 20.47
CA GLY A 277 9.16 0.78 19.18
C GLY A 277 9.64 -0.66 19.06
N VAL A 278 10.92 -0.94 19.32
CA VAL A 278 11.43 -2.32 19.25
C VAL A 278 10.65 -3.26 20.18
N HIS A 279 10.32 -2.82 21.40
CA HIS A 279 9.47 -3.60 22.30
C HIS A 279 8.07 -3.85 21.74
N LEU A 280 7.43 -2.86 21.12
CA LEU A 280 6.15 -3.02 20.45
C LEU A 280 6.24 -4.01 19.29
N PHE A 281 7.31 -3.98 18.50
CA PHE A 281 7.54 -4.96 17.43
C PHE A 281 7.67 -6.38 18.00
N LEU A 282 8.39 -6.59 19.10
CA LEU A 282 8.48 -7.90 19.74
C LEU A 282 7.14 -8.37 20.34
N GLN A 283 6.30 -7.43 20.78
CA GLN A 283 4.93 -7.71 21.19
C GLN A 283 4.07 -8.16 20.00
N LEU A 284 4.24 -7.55 18.83
CA LEU A 284 3.64 -7.99 17.57
C LEU A 284 4.10 -9.41 17.19
N VAL A 285 5.41 -9.68 17.26
CA VAL A 285 6.00 -11.01 17.03
C VAL A 285 5.37 -12.08 17.94
N SER A 286 5.20 -11.75 19.22
CA SER A 286 4.60 -12.67 20.20
C SER A 286 3.11 -12.93 19.93
N THR A 287 2.43 -11.94 19.37
CA THR A 287 0.99 -11.97 19.06
C THR A 287 0.69 -12.73 17.77
N LEU A 288 1.40 -12.40 16.69
CA LEU A 288 1.17 -12.97 15.36
C LEU A 288 1.89 -14.30 15.13
N ARG A 289 2.93 -14.59 15.93
CA ARG A 289 3.72 -15.83 15.86
C ARG A 289 4.22 -16.19 14.45
N PRO A 290 4.89 -15.27 13.73
CA PRO A 290 5.50 -15.59 12.44
C PRO A 290 6.55 -16.70 12.56
N SER A 291 6.82 -17.43 11.48
CA SER A 291 7.83 -18.50 11.48
C SER A 291 9.25 -17.96 11.57
N ARG A 292 9.49 -16.78 10.98
CA ARG A 292 10.76 -16.05 10.98
C ARG A 292 10.52 -14.57 11.24
N VAL A 293 11.49 -13.94 11.88
CA VAL A 293 11.48 -12.50 12.13
C VAL A 293 12.83 -11.91 11.77
N ASP A 294 12.81 -10.82 11.02
CA ASP A 294 13.98 -9.99 10.76
C ASP A 294 13.71 -8.58 11.28
N LEU A 295 14.25 -8.29 12.46
CA LEU A 295 14.21 -6.97 13.08
C LEU A 295 15.44 -6.17 12.64
N THR A 296 15.23 -4.95 12.18
CA THR A 296 16.25 -3.92 12.00
C THR A 296 15.74 -2.61 12.63
N ALA A 297 16.54 -2.04 13.52
CA ALA A 297 16.27 -0.77 14.18
C ALA A 297 17.50 0.14 14.13
N ILE A 298 17.30 1.45 14.07
CA ILE A 298 18.34 2.48 14.12
C ILE A 298 18.13 3.31 15.39
N LEU A 299 18.85 2.95 16.45
CA LEU A 299 18.72 3.59 17.76
C LEU A 299 19.65 4.79 17.84
N HIS A 300 19.12 5.89 18.36
CA HIS A 300 19.90 7.10 18.65
C HIS A 300 20.61 6.99 20.01
N ASP A 301 21.60 7.86 20.24
CA ASP A 301 22.39 7.89 21.49
C ASP A 301 21.50 8.06 22.72
N ASP A 302 20.51 8.94 22.65
CA ASP A 302 19.56 9.25 23.74
C ASP A 302 18.72 8.03 24.16
N GLU A 303 18.43 7.11 23.23
CA GLU A 303 17.77 5.85 23.54
C GLU A 303 18.69 4.84 24.26
N LEU A 304 20.01 4.99 24.13
CA LEU A 304 21.02 4.07 24.66
C LEU A 304 21.71 4.59 25.93
N GLU A 305 21.63 5.89 26.19
CA GLU A 305 22.09 6.50 27.44
C GLU A 305 21.29 5.95 28.63
N GLY A 306 21.98 5.29 29.56
CA GLY A 306 21.41 4.98 30.88
C GLY A 306 21.54 6.18 31.81
N GLU A 307 20.76 6.21 32.90
CA GLU A 307 20.87 7.22 33.99
C GLU A 307 22.21 7.20 34.77
N GLY A 308 23.29 6.68 34.17
CA GLY A 308 24.61 6.61 34.77
C GLY A 308 25.39 7.90 34.54
N GLU A 309 25.33 8.81 35.52
CA GLU A 309 26.22 9.97 35.61
C GLU A 309 27.69 9.52 35.62
N GLY A 310 28.46 10.05 34.67
CA GLY A 310 29.89 10.30 34.82
C GLY A 310 30.80 9.08 34.68
N GLU A 311 31.42 8.96 33.51
CA GLU A 311 32.87 8.78 33.38
C GLU A 311 33.28 9.06 31.93
N GLN A 312 34.30 9.90 31.74
CA GLN A 312 34.88 10.26 30.44
C GLN A 312 35.61 9.06 29.82
N GLY A 313 34.84 8.10 29.29
CA GLY A 313 35.29 7.02 28.43
C GLY A 313 34.99 7.29 26.96
N ASP A 314 35.43 6.39 26.08
CA ASP A 314 35.04 6.39 24.67
C ASP A 314 33.53 6.12 24.53
N ASP A 315 32.73 7.19 24.44
CA ASP A 315 31.26 7.16 24.44
C ASP A 315 30.69 6.19 23.40
N ALA A 316 31.34 6.08 22.24
CA ALA A 316 30.90 5.16 21.18
C ALA A 316 30.99 3.68 21.60
N SER A 317 32.06 3.29 22.31
CA SER A 317 32.19 1.92 22.82
C SER A 317 31.17 1.62 23.93
N ARG A 318 30.82 2.62 24.76
CA ARG A 318 29.82 2.48 25.82
C ARG A 318 28.41 2.31 25.23
N LEU A 319 28.05 3.15 24.28
CA LEU A 319 26.75 3.10 23.60
C LEU A 319 26.59 1.81 22.78
N LEU A 320 27.66 1.34 22.12
CA LEU A 320 27.64 0.05 21.43
C LEU A 320 27.43 -1.13 22.41
N GLN A 321 27.98 -1.06 23.63
CA GLN A 321 27.70 -2.05 24.66
C GLN A 321 26.24 -1.97 25.14
N ALA A 322 25.69 -0.77 25.28
CA ALA A 322 24.27 -0.56 25.62
C ALA A 322 23.34 -1.14 24.54
N ALA A 323 23.65 -0.92 23.26
CA ALA A 323 22.90 -1.51 22.14
C ALA A 323 22.93 -3.04 22.17
N ARG A 324 24.09 -3.64 22.47
CA ARG A 324 24.23 -5.09 22.64
C ARG A 324 23.45 -5.61 23.85
N ALA A 325 23.49 -4.91 24.98
CA ALA A 325 22.71 -5.27 26.16
C ALA A 325 21.19 -5.23 25.86
N PHE A 326 20.75 -4.22 25.11
CA PHE A 326 19.37 -4.11 24.66
C PHE A 326 18.97 -5.26 23.70
N ALA A 327 19.87 -5.67 22.79
CA ALA A 327 19.65 -6.84 21.94
C ALA A 327 19.41 -8.13 22.75
N TRP A 328 20.18 -8.31 23.84
CA TRP A 328 20.00 -9.44 24.74
C TRP A 328 18.68 -9.37 25.50
N GLU A 329 18.30 -8.20 26.00
CA GLU A 329 16.97 -7.98 26.61
C GLU A 329 15.85 -8.37 25.64
N CYS A 330 15.95 -7.91 24.39
CA CYS A 330 15.01 -8.23 23.32
C CYS A 330 14.89 -9.74 23.09
N ASN A 331 16.02 -10.45 23.02
CA ASN A 331 16.04 -11.90 22.87
C ASN A 331 15.40 -12.59 24.09
N ASP A 332 15.70 -12.15 25.31
CA ASP A 332 15.17 -12.74 26.53
C ASP A 332 13.64 -12.68 26.61
N ARG A 333 13.03 -11.64 26.04
CA ARG A 333 11.55 -11.50 25.95
C ARG A 333 10.90 -12.54 25.04
N VAL A 334 11.58 -12.93 23.97
CA VAL A 334 11.02 -13.82 22.94
C VAL A 334 11.59 -15.24 22.96
N GLN A 335 12.62 -15.50 23.77
CA GLN A 335 13.34 -16.78 23.82
C GLN A 335 12.45 -17.99 24.15
N ALA A 336 11.30 -17.78 24.79
CA ALA A 336 10.36 -18.87 25.05
C ALA A 336 9.74 -19.41 23.75
N LEU A 337 9.56 -18.56 22.75
CA LEU A 337 8.89 -18.86 21.48
C LEU A 337 9.87 -18.96 20.30
N TYR A 338 11.03 -18.30 20.40
CA TYR A 338 11.98 -18.17 19.30
C TYR A 338 13.40 -18.52 19.71
N THR A 339 14.20 -18.87 18.72
CA THR A 339 15.65 -19.00 18.81
C THR A 339 16.29 -17.90 17.96
N MET A 340 17.21 -17.12 18.54
CA MET A 340 18.01 -16.17 17.78
C MET A 340 19.04 -16.92 16.93
N THR A 341 18.96 -16.73 15.61
CA THR A 341 19.79 -17.42 14.61
C THR A 341 20.90 -16.52 14.04
N GLY A 342 20.76 -15.21 14.21
CA GLY A 342 21.70 -14.20 13.75
C GLY A 342 21.35 -12.84 14.32
N GLY A 343 22.28 -11.89 14.19
CA GLY A 343 22.10 -10.52 14.63
C GLY A 343 23.42 -9.75 14.69
N SER A 344 23.34 -8.43 14.72
CA SER A 344 24.49 -7.54 14.84
C SER A 344 24.10 -6.25 15.55
N CYS A 345 25.10 -5.62 16.17
CA CYS A 345 25.02 -4.24 16.63
C CYS A 345 26.22 -3.52 16.05
N GLU A 346 26.00 -2.46 15.28
CA GLU A 346 27.06 -1.67 14.66
C GLU A 346 26.71 -0.19 14.71
N GLN A 347 27.72 0.67 14.87
CA GLN A 347 27.56 2.10 14.71
C GLN A 347 27.48 2.40 13.20
N VAL A 348 26.43 3.10 12.77
CA VAL A 348 26.21 3.47 11.36
C VAL A 348 26.46 4.94 11.08
N ASP A 349 26.31 5.79 12.10
CA ASP A 349 26.66 7.21 12.08
C ASP A 349 27.14 7.65 13.48
N VAL A 350 27.59 8.89 13.64
CA VAL A 350 28.11 9.44 14.91
C VAL A 350 27.16 9.19 16.07
N GLU A 351 25.86 9.36 15.83
CA GLU A 351 24.80 9.30 16.86
C GLU A 351 23.76 8.21 16.58
N GLN A 352 24.11 7.19 15.78
CA GLN A 352 23.18 6.15 15.35
C GLN A 352 23.80 4.75 15.37
N TYR A 353 23.07 3.82 15.97
CA TYR A 353 23.43 2.41 16.09
C TYR A 353 22.39 1.54 15.43
N ARG A 354 22.83 0.72 14.47
CA ARG A 354 21.98 -0.30 13.86
C ARG A 354 21.98 -1.55 14.72
N LEU A 355 20.79 -1.95 15.13
CA LEU A 355 20.49 -3.24 15.74
C LEU A 355 19.82 -4.13 14.70
N THR A 356 20.34 -5.34 14.50
CA THR A 356 19.66 -6.38 13.71
C THR A 356 19.48 -7.66 14.54
N MET A 357 18.33 -8.32 14.39
CA MET A 357 18.04 -9.61 15.02
C MET A 357 17.28 -10.51 14.07
N GLN A 358 17.72 -11.76 13.95
CA GLN A 358 17.08 -12.79 13.13
C GLN A 358 16.57 -13.92 14.03
N LEU A 359 15.25 -14.08 14.11
CA LEU A 359 14.59 -15.05 14.98
C LEU A 359 13.91 -16.14 14.16
N ALA A 360 13.99 -17.39 14.63
CA ALA A 360 13.25 -18.52 14.08
C ALA A 360 12.36 -19.12 15.17
N ALA A 361 11.09 -19.38 14.86
CA ALA A 361 10.16 -20.02 15.79
C ALA A 361 10.66 -21.43 16.21
N LYS A 362 10.40 -21.80 17.46
CA LYS A 362 10.82 -23.09 18.05
C LYS A 362 9.91 -24.26 17.68
#